data_AF-A0A7S0IK62-F1
#
_entry.id   AF-A0A7S0IK62-F1
#
_cell.length_a   1.000
_cell.length_b   1.000
_cell.length_c   1.000
_cell.angle_alpha   90.00
_cell.angle_beta   90.00
_cell.angle_gamma   90.00
#
_symmetry.space_group_name_H-M   'P 1'
#
loop_
_entity.id
_entity.type
_entity.pdbx_description
1 polymer ?
#
loop_
_entity_poly.entity_id
_entity_poly.type
_entity_poly.pdbx_seq_one_letter_code
_entity_poly.pdbx_strand_id
1 'polypeptide(L)'
;ASSAPVFAEYDFAQYAQVVGDTLANPSLGGSSRCAAALAAGASKLTSVIKQMSESNGLFGIPEALKPCSPIENDLDLSAFFADIFGNFQGAVQYNEEGRPPFVSDICSAALNAGGE
;
A
#
# COMPACT_ATOMS: atom_id res chain seq x y z
N ALA A 1 18.86 19.05 7.09
CA ALA A 1 18.53 17.68 6.64
C ALA A 1 17.62 17.80 5.43
N SER A 2 17.89 17.05 4.35
CA SER A 2 16.98 16.97 3.20
C SER A 2 16.11 15.74 3.42
N SER A 3 14.80 15.93 3.64
CA SER A 3 13.80 14.86 3.77
C SER A 3 13.76 14.05 5.08
N ALA A 4 14.61 14.32 6.08
CA ALA A 4 14.42 13.76 7.42
C ALA A 4 13.41 14.62 8.21
N PRO A 5 12.41 14.01 8.87
CA PRO A 5 11.56 14.76 9.79
C PRO A 5 12.42 15.37 10.88
N VAL A 6 12.22 16.67 11.12
CA VAL A 6 12.99 17.44 12.11
C VAL A 6 12.58 17.11 13.55
N PHE A 7 11.46 16.40 13.71
CA PHE A 7 10.93 15.91 14.98
C PHE A 7 10.92 14.39 14.98
N ALA A 8 11.18 13.79 16.15
CA ALA A 8 11.07 12.35 16.36
C ALA A 8 9.59 11.98 16.37
N GLU A 9 9.06 11.63 15.20
CA GLU A 9 7.72 11.06 15.06
C GLU A 9 7.83 9.54 15.14
N TYR A 10 7.02 8.93 16.01
CA TYR A 10 6.95 7.48 16.15
C TYR A 10 5.95 6.85 15.16
N ASP A 11 4.97 7.64 14.71
CA ASP A 11 3.95 7.25 13.73
C ASP A 11 3.98 8.25 12.57
N PHE A 12 4.36 7.78 11.39
CA PHE A 12 4.53 8.59 10.19
C PHE A 12 3.22 8.72 9.39
N ALA A 13 2.09 8.86 10.10
CA ALA A 13 0.76 8.96 9.50
C ALA A 13 0.66 10.09 8.45
N GLN A 14 1.37 11.20 8.66
CA GLN A 14 1.44 12.31 7.70
C GLN A 14 2.15 11.89 6.41
N TYR A 15 3.17 11.03 6.48
CA TYR A 15 3.81 10.50 5.28
C TYR A 15 2.86 9.56 4.53
N ALA A 16 2.03 8.79 5.24
CA ALA A 16 0.97 8.00 4.60
C ALA A 16 -0.07 8.86 3.87
N GLN A 17 -0.42 10.02 4.42
CA GLN A 17 -1.27 11.00 3.74
C GLN A 17 -0.60 11.51 2.45
N VAL A 18 0.68 11.89 2.51
CA VAL A 18 1.43 12.34 1.31
C VAL A 18 1.47 11.26 0.22
N VAL A 19 1.66 9.99 0.59
CA VAL A 19 1.62 8.88 -0.37
C VAL A 19 0.25 8.78 -1.04
N GLY A 20 -0.83 8.84 -0.26
CA GLY A 20 -2.20 8.84 -0.79
C GLY A 20 -2.48 10.03 -1.70
N ASP A 21 -2.05 11.24 -1.31
CA ASP A 21 -2.24 12.47 -2.09
C ASP A 21 -1.46 12.42 -3.41
N THR A 22 -0.23 11.88 -3.41
CA THR A 22 0.54 11.67 -4.65
C THR A 22 -0.17 10.69 -5.59
N LEU A 23 -0.67 9.57 -5.07
CA LEU A 23 -1.43 8.58 -5.86
C LEU A 23 -2.73 9.17 -6.44
N ALA A 24 -3.28 10.21 -5.80
CA ALA A 24 -4.44 10.95 -6.29
C ALA A 24 -4.10 12.03 -7.33
N ASN A 25 -2.83 12.42 -7.47
CA ASN A 25 -2.41 13.60 -8.24
C ASN A 25 -2.15 13.27 -9.74
N PRO A 26 -2.96 13.82 -10.68
CA PRO A 26 -2.77 13.59 -12.10
C PRO A 26 -1.45 14.09 -12.68
N SER A 27 -0.87 15.15 -12.11
CA SER A 27 0.41 15.69 -12.56
C SER A 27 1.59 14.78 -12.23
N LEU A 28 1.39 13.76 -11.37
CA LEU A 28 2.40 12.77 -10.99
C LEU A 28 2.09 11.39 -11.57
N GLY A 29 1.14 11.29 -12.51
CA GLY A 29 0.68 10.02 -13.08
C GLY A 29 -0.41 9.30 -12.27
N GLY A 30 -0.87 9.92 -11.19
CA GLY A 30 -1.96 9.44 -10.34
C GLY A 30 -3.35 9.81 -10.84
N SER A 31 -4.38 9.52 -10.04
CA SER A 31 -5.73 10.08 -10.22
C SER A 31 -6.59 9.80 -8.99
N SER A 32 -7.63 10.61 -8.77
CA SER A 32 -8.62 10.34 -7.72
C SER A 32 -9.26 8.95 -7.85
N ARG A 33 -9.47 8.47 -9.08
CA ARG A 33 -9.97 7.12 -9.34
C ARG A 33 -8.97 6.04 -8.93
N CYS A 34 -7.68 6.24 -9.21
CA CYS A 34 -6.61 5.35 -8.75
C CYS A 34 -6.55 5.28 -7.22
N ALA A 35 -6.52 6.43 -6.56
CA ALA A 35 -6.52 6.50 -5.09
C ALA A 35 -7.74 5.79 -4.49
N ALA A 36 -8.93 5.98 -5.08
CA ALA A 36 -10.14 5.29 -4.64
C ALA A 36 -10.07 3.76 -4.85
N ALA A 37 -9.52 3.29 -5.98
CA ALA A 37 -9.34 1.88 -6.25
C ALA A 37 -8.35 1.23 -5.26
N LEU A 38 -7.23 1.90 -4.97
CA LEU A 38 -6.25 1.46 -3.98
C LEU A 38 -6.84 1.44 -2.56
N ALA A 39 -7.59 2.47 -2.18
CA ALA A 39 -8.28 2.51 -0.88
C ALA A 39 -9.31 1.37 -0.73
N ALA A 40 -10.07 1.06 -1.78
CA ALA A 40 -10.99 -0.07 -1.79
C ALA A 40 -10.24 -1.42 -1.66
N GLY A 41 -9.13 -1.58 -2.38
CA GLY A 41 -8.26 -2.76 -2.28
C GLY A 41 -7.70 -2.96 -0.87
N ALA A 42 -7.14 -1.90 -0.27
CA ALA A 42 -6.61 -1.92 1.09
C ALA A 42 -7.70 -2.24 2.13
N SER A 43 -8.91 -1.68 1.96
CA SER A 43 -10.06 -1.96 2.84
C SER A 43 -10.51 -3.42 2.74
N LYS A 44 -10.53 -3.98 1.52
CA LYS A 44 -10.86 -5.39 1.29
C LYS A 44 -9.81 -6.31 1.92
N LEU A 45 -8.52 -6.01 1.72
CA LEU A 45 -7.43 -6.77 2.31
C LEU A 45 -7.49 -6.76 3.85
N THR A 46 -7.70 -5.59 4.44
CA THR A 46 -7.86 -5.43 5.90
C THR A 46 -9.05 -6.25 6.42
N SER A 47 -10.16 -6.26 5.69
CA SER A 47 -11.35 -7.03 6.04
C SER A 47 -11.10 -8.53 5.99
N VAL A 48 -10.42 -9.03 4.95
CA VAL A 48 -10.02 -10.44 4.83
C VAL A 48 -9.14 -10.82 6.02
N ILE A 49 -8.08 -10.06 6.29
CA ILE A 49 -7.13 -10.39 7.36
C ILE A 49 -7.81 -10.38 8.75
N LYS A 50 -8.73 -9.45 8.99
CA LYS A 50 -9.51 -9.43 10.23
C LYS A 50 -10.35 -10.69 10.41
N GLN A 51 -10.99 -11.18 9.34
CA GLN A 51 -11.75 -12.43 9.36
C GLN A 51 -10.84 -13.66 9.55
N MET A 52 -9.58 -13.59 9.09
CA MET A 52 -8.61 -14.68 9.27
C MET A 52 -8.16 -14.86 10.72
N SER A 53 -8.02 -13.76 11.48
CA SER A 53 -7.74 -13.81 12.92
C SER A 53 -8.79 -14.63 13.70
N GLU A 54 -10.00 -14.74 13.15
CA GLU A 54 -11.11 -15.53 13.70
C GLU A 54 -11.13 -17.00 13.19
N SER A 55 -10.37 -17.35 12.14
CA SER A 55 -10.53 -18.63 11.40
C SER A 55 -9.24 -19.39 11.04
N ASN A 56 -8.05 -18.93 11.45
CA ASN A 56 -6.77 -19.65 11.34
C ASN A 56 -6.35 -20.07 9.91
N GLY A 57 -6.80 -19.37 8.85
CA GLY A 57 -6.42 -19.69 7.48
C GLY A 57 -6.26 -18.46 6.59
N LEU A 58 -5.31 -18.49 5.65
CA LEU A 58 -5.03 -17.41 4.67
C LEU A 58 -6.08 -17.37 3.51
N PHE A 59 -7.33 -17.75 3.78
CA PHE A 59 -8.35 -17.85 2.74
C PHE A 59 -8.77 -16.44 2.29
N GLY A 60 -8.62 -16.14 1.00
CA GLY A 60 -9.07 -14.88 0.39
C GLY A 60 -8.01 -13.80 0.22
N ILE A 61 -6.78 -13.99 0.73
CA ILE A 61 -5.64 -13.14 0.34
C ILE A 61 -5.21 -13.55 -1.08
N PRO A 62 -5.11 -12.60 -2.04
CA PRO A 62 -4.58 -12.88 -3.37
C PRO A 62 -3.20 -13.54 -3.29
N GLU A 63 -2.89 -14.50 -4.17
CA GLU A 63 -1.62 -15.24 -4.15
C GLU A 63 -0.40 -14.30 -4.11
N ALA A 64 -0.44 -13.22 -4.90
CA ALA A 64 0.62 -12.21 -4.96
C ALA A 64 0.85 -11.44 -3.65
N LEU A 65 -0.10 -11.50 -2.71
CA LEU A 65 -0.04 -10.84 -1.40
C LEU A 65 0.07 -11.84 -0.25
N LYS A 66 0.19 -13.14 -0.52
CA LYS A 66 0.32 -14.13 0.56
C LYS A 66 1.70 -14.00 1.21
N PRO A 67 1.76 -13.82 2.54
CA PRO A 67 3.04 -13.81 3.24
C PRO A 67 3.68 -15.20 3.20
N CYS A 68 5.01 -15.26 3.13
CA CYS A 68 5.75 -16.53 3.13
C CYS A 68 5.67 -17.27 4.47
N SER A 69 5.40 -16.52 5.55
CA SER A 69 5.21 -17.02 6.91
C SER A 69 3.79 -16.68 7.39
N PRO A 70 3.21 -17.49 8.29
CA PRO A 70 1.91 -17.19 8.86
C PRO A 70 1.94 -15.86 9.63
N ILE A 71 0.80 -15.16 9.65
CA ILE A 71 0.57 -14.00 10.52
C ILE A 71 0.01 -14.57 11.83
N GLU A 72 0.82 -14.61 12.89
CA GLU A 72 0.45 -15.28 14.15
C GLU A 72 0.04 -14.28 15.24
N ASN A 73 0.49 -13.03 15.13
CA ASN A 73 0.27 -12.00 16.14
C ASN A 73 0.20 -10.59 15.52
N ASP A 74 -0.09 -9.59 16.35
CA ASP A 74 -0.22 -8.19 15.92
C ASP A 74 1.08 -7.59 15.36
N LEU A 75 2.24 -8.10 15.77
CA LEU A 75 3.53 -7.67 15.24
C LEU A 75 3.72 -8.16 13.80
N ASP A 76 3.41 -9.44 13.53
CA ASP A 76 3.45 -10.00 12.17
C ASP A 76 2.46 -9.27 11.25
N LEU A 77 1.28 -8.94 11.78
CA LEU A 77 0.26 -8.17 11.06
C LEU A 77 0.76 -6.77 10.72
N SER A 78 1.38 -6.10 11.68
CA SER A 78 1.94 -4.75 11.48
C SER A 78 3.09 -4.77 10.48
N ALA A 79 3.97 -5.77 10.55
CA ALA A 79 5.06 -5.96 9.59
C ALA A 79 4.52 -6.23 8.19
N PHE A 80 3.50 -7.08 8.05
CA PHE A 80 2.87 -7.36 6.77
C PHE A 80 2.27 -6.10 6.11
N PHE A 81 1.54 -5.28 6.87
CA PHE A 81 1.01 -4.03 6.33
C PHE A 81 2.12 -3.02 6.02
N ALA A 82 3.18 -2.96 6.84
CA ALA A 82 4.33 -2.11 6.58
C ALA A 82 5.04 -2.51 5.28
N ASP A 83 5.23 -3.80 5.02
CA ASP A 83 5.85 -4.30 3.79
C ASP A 83 5.01 -3.96 2.54
N ILE A 84 3.69 -4.14 2.62
CA ILE A 84 2.79 -3.73 1.53
C ILE A 84 2.90 -2.23 1.29
N PHE A 85 2.78 -1.43 2.35
CA PHE A 85 2.82 0.03 2.25
C PHE A 85 4.17 0.54 1.73
N GLY A 86 5.26 -0.13 2.11
CA GLY A 86 6.63 0.17 1.63
C GLY A 86 6.77 0.16 0.11
N ASN A 87 6.03 -0.71 -0.58
CA ASN A 87 6.03 -0.73 -2.06
C ASN A 87 5.46 0.57 -2.65
N PHE A 88 4.41 1.12 -2.05
CA PHE A 88 3.82 2.40 -2.48
C PHE A 88 4.69 3.59 -2.09
N GLN A 89 5.25 3.56 -0.88
CA GLN A 89 6.18 4.59 -0.41
C GLN A 89 7.37 4.73 -1.35
N GLY A 90 8.00 3.62 -1.72
CA GLY A 90 9.14 3.60 -2.64
C GLY A 90 8.82 4.20 -4.00
N ALA A 91 7.72 3.78 -4.62
CA ALA A 91 7.30 4.29 -5.92
C ALA A 91 6.92 5.77 -5.90
N VAL A 92 6.30 6.25 -4.81
CA VAL A 92 6.02 7.68 -4.63
C VAL A 92 7.30 8.48 -4.40
N GLN A 93 8.21 7.97 -3.57
CA GLN A 93 9.44 8.69 -3.21
C GLN A 93 10.40 8.83 -4.40
N TYR A 94 10.47 7.81 -5.25
CA TYR A 94 11.33 7.77 -6.43
C TYR A 94 10.53 7.84 -7.72
N ASN A 95 9.39 8.54 -7.72
CA ASN A 95 8.54 8.63 -8.90
C ASN A 95 9.31 9.23 -10.08
N GLU A 96 9.28 8.55 -11.23
CA GLU A 96 10.05 8.89 -12.44
C GLU A 96 11.58 8.90 -12.27
N GLU A 97 12.09 8.46 -11.11
CA GLU A 97 13.51 8.31 -10.84
C GLU A 97 13.93 6.84 -10.90
N GLY A 98 14.99 6.54 -11.65
CA GLY A 98 15.52 5.18 -11.74
C GLY A 98 14.70 4.25 -12.64
N ARG A 99 14.09 3.22 -12.05
CA ARG A 99 13.38 2.14 -12.78
C ARG A 99 11.98 1.93 -12.20
N PRO A 100 11.01 1.48 -13.03
CA PRO A 100 9.64 1.23 -12.59
C PRO A 100 9.56 0.18 -11.46
N PRO A 101 8.46 0.17 -10.69
CA PRO A 101 7.19 0.87 -10.96
C PRO A 101 7.17 2.34 -10.55
N PHE A 102 6.62 3.20 -11.40
CA PHE A 102 6.25 4.58 -11.09
C PHE A 102 4.79 4.68 -10.63
N VAL A 103 4.37 5.87 -10.20
CA VAL A 103 2.99 6.14 -9.79
C VAL A 103 2.00 5.79 -10.92
N SER A 104 2.35 6.09 -12.17
CA SER A 104 1.52 5.74 -13.35
C SER A 104 1.36 4.24 -13.56
N ASP A 105 2.40 3.44 -13.29
CA ASP A 105 2.36 1.98 -13.40
C ASP A 105 1.43 1.39 -12.31
N ILE A 106 1.59 1.86 -11.07
CA ILE A 106 0.72 1.47 -9.95
C ILE A 106 -0.73 1.79 -10.26
N CYS A 107 -1.01 3.00 -10.73
CA CYS A 107 -2.37 3.41 -11.04
C CYS A 107 -2.95 2.66 -12.23
N SER A 108 -2.15 2.33 -13.23
CA SER A 108 -2.57 1.48 -14.35
C SER A 108 -2.94 0.08 -13.85
N ALA A 109 -2.11 -0.53 -13.01
CA ALA A 109 -2.40 -1.85 -12.42
C ALA A 109 -3.68 -1.82 -11.57
N ALA A 110 -3.83 -0.82 -10.69
CA ALA A 110 -4.98 -0.69 -9.80
C ALA A 110 -6.30 -0.52 -10.57
N LEU A 111 -6.29 0.23 -11.67
CA LEU A 111 -7.48 0.47 -12.47
C LEU A 111 -7.86 -0.72 -13.37
N ASN A 112 -6.87 -1.53 -13.77
CA ASN A 112 -7.09 -2.73 -14.60
C ASN A 112 -7.44 -3.98 -13.78
N ALA A 113 -7.05 -4.04 -12.50
CA ALA A 113 -7.39 -5.13 -11.59
C ALA A 113 -8.90 -5.26 -11.28
N GLY A 114 -9.71 -4.26 -11.64
CA GLY A 114 -11.18 -4.30 -11.51
C GLY A 114 -11.92 -4.89 -12.72
N GLY A 115 -11.20 -5.44 -13.70
CA GLY A 115 -11.74 -6.03 -14.93
C GLY A 115 -11.43 -7.51 -15.06
N GLU A 116 -11.99 -8.32 -14.17
CA GLU A 116 -12.15 -9.78 -14.33
C GLU A 116 -13.59 -10.17 -13.95
#